data_AF-A0A2W4D072-F1
#
_entry.id   AF-A0A2W4D072-F1
#
_cell.length_a   1.000
_cell.length_b   1.000
_cell.length_c   1.000
_cell.angle_alpha   90.00
_cell.angle_beta   90.00
_cell.angle_gamma   90.00
#
_symmetry.space_group_name_H-M   'P 1'
#
loop_
_entity.id
_entity.type
_entity.pdbx_description
1 polymer ?
#
loop_
_entity_poly.entity_id
_entity_poly.type
_entity_poly.pdbx_seq_one_letter_code
_entity_poly.pdbx_strand_id
1 'polypeptide(L)'
;MLYLIAVLCAVVCTFFVARYFAVKTRLVEKAIEDTITRKFSASGPGAALNRLKEENVVMRNLLIDMIENETSVPTATSSPPSEEQARAINARIRRRREIFGEAIFVLQQAETSSTRDHNLKIHG
;
A
#
# COMPACT_ATOMS: atom_id res chain seq x y z
N MET A 1 -26.52 -35.71 49.07
CA MET A 1 -26.60 -36.35 47.74
C MET A 1 -27.33 -35.47 46.72
N LEU A 2 -28.56 -35.02 46.98
CA LEU A 2 -29.31 -34.15 46.03
C LEU A 2 -28.62 -32.83 45.70
N TYR A 3 -27.97 -32.18 46.67
CA TYR A 3 -27.19 -30.96 46.43
C TYR A 3 -26.03 -31.18 45.45
N LEU A 4 -25.31 -32.30 45.57
CA LEU A 4 -24.21 -32.62 44.66
C LEU A 4 -24.72 -32.87 43.24
N ILE A 5 -25.86 -33.54 43.11
CA ILE A 5 -26.53 -33.78 41.82
C ILE A 5 -27.00 -32.45 41.20
N ALA A 6 -27.57 -31.55 42.00
CA ALA A 6 -28.02 -30.25 41.53
C ALA A 6 -26.85 -29.36 41.07
N VAL A 7 -25.74 -29.34 41.83
CA VAL A 7 -24.53 -28.61 41.44
C VAL A 7 -23.93 -29.19 40.17
N LEU A 8 -23.83 -30.51 40.05
CA LEU A 8 -23.31 -31.16 38.85
C LEU A 8 -24.17 -30.86 37.63
N CYS A 9 -25.50 -30.89 37.79
CA CYS A 9 -26.45 -30.50 36.73
C CYS A 9 -26.27 -29.04 36.32
N ALA A 10 -26.14 -28.11 37.28
CA ALA A 10 -25.92 -26.70 37.00
C ALA A 10 -24.60 -26.44 36.26
N VAL A 11 -23.52 -27.12 36.63
CA VAL A 11 -22.22 -27.02 35.94
C VAL A 11 -22.31 -27.52 34.50
N VAL A 12 -22.97 -28.65 34.27
CA VAL A 12 -23.16 -29.21 32.93
C VAL A 12 -24.02 -28.28 32.07
N CYS A 13 -25.14 -27.79 32.60
CA CYS A 13 -26.01 -26.84 31.90
C CYS A 13 -25.29 -25.54 31.52
N THR A 14 -24.55 -24.93 32.45
CA THR A 14 -23.81 -23.70 32.18
C THR A 14 -22.71 -23.90 31.13
N PHE A 15 -22.02 -25.05 31.15
CA PHE A 15 -21.03 -25.40 30.14
C PHE A 15 -21.63 -25.48 28.72
N PHE A 16 -22.77 -26.16 28.56
CA PHE A 16 -23.45 -26.27 27.26
C PHE A 16 -23.97 -24.91 26.77
N VAL A 17 -24.55 -24.10 27.66
CA VAL A 17 -25.04 -22.76 27.32
C VAL A 17 -23.88 -21.85 26.88
N ALA A 18 -22.77 -21.85 27.62
CA ALA A 18 -21.59 -21.06 27.27
C ALA A 18 -21.01 -21.47 25.90
N ARG A 19 -20.91 -22.78 25.64
CA ARG A 19 -20.46 -23.30 24.34
C ARG A 19 -21.40 -22.92 23.20
N TYR A 20 -22.71 -23.01 23.42
CA TYR A 20 -23.71 -22.64 22.42
C TYR A 20 -23.61 -21.16 22.04
N PHE A 21 -23.50 -20.27 23.03
CA PHE A 21 -23.31 -18.85 22.77
C PHE A 21 -21.98 -18.57 22.09
N ALA A 22 -20.88 -19.20 22.52
CA ALA A 22 -19.57 -19.03 21.89
C ALA A 22 -19.53 -19.46 20.41
N VAL A 23 -20.27 -20.53 20.05
CA VAL A 23 -20.38 -20.96 18.65
C VAL A 23 -21.22 -19.96 17.85
N LYS A 24 -22.33 -19.47 18.41
CA LYS A 24 -23.19 -18.48 17.74
C LYS A 24 -22.49 -17.15 17.54
N THR A 25 -21.76 -16.65 18.54
CA THR A 25 -21.00 -15.40 18.42
C THR A 25 -19.93 -15.52 17.34
N ARG A 26 -19.20 -16.64 17.29
CA ARG A 26 -18.23 -16.91 16.22
C ARG A 26 -18.87 -16.94 14.82
N LEU A 27 -20.08 -17.48 14.70
CA LEU A 27 -20.78 -17.52 13.41
C LEU A 27 -21.16 -16.11 12.95
N VAL A 28 -21.64 -15.27 13.86
CA VAL A 28 -22.00 -13.87 13.59
C VAL A 28 -20.77 -13.04 13.26
N GLU A 29 -19.69 -13.20 14.03
CA GLU A 29 -18.39 -12.55 13.80
C GLU A 29 -17.86 -12.89 12.40
N LYS A 30 -17.93 -14.17 12.00
CA LYS A 30 -17.55 -14.59 10.66
C LYS A 30 -18.42 -13.96 9.56
N ALA A 31 -19.74 -13.90 9.77
CA ALA A 31 -20.65 -13.26 8.81
C ALA A 31 -20.41 -11.74 8.66
N ILE A 32 -20.03 -11.08 9.75
CA ILE A 32 -19.63 -9.67 9.75
C ILE A 32 -18.33 -9.51 8.95
N GLU A 33 -17.31 -10.31 9.25
CA GLU A 33 -16.01 -10.26 8.56
C GLU A 33 -16.15 -10.51 7.04
N ASP A 34 -16.93 -11.52 6.65
CA ASP A 34 -17.22 -11.81 5.24
C ASP A 34 -17.94 -10.64 4.56
N THR A 35 -18.86 -9.98 5.28
CA THR A 35 -19.59 -8.81 4.76
C THR A 35 -18.68 -7.60 4.63
N ILE A 36 -17.83 -7.33 5.62
CA ILE A 36 -16.83 -6.26 5.60
C ILE A 36 -15.87 -6.51 4.44
N THR A 37 -15.32 -7.71 4.32
CA THR A 37 -14.40 -8.08 3.23
C THR A 37 -15.06 -7.87 1.88
N ARG A 38 -16.27 -8.41 1.67
CA ARG A 38 -17.01 -8.24 0.41
C ARG A 38 -17.28 -6.77 0.11
N LYS A 39 -17.72 -5.99 1.10
CA LYS A 39 -18.00 -4.56 0.92
C LYS A 39 -16.71 -3.77 0.70
N PHE A 40 -15.61 -4.13 1.37
CA PHE A 40 -14.31 -3.50 1.23
C PHE A 40 -13.70 -3.78 -0.15
N SER A 41 -13.72 -5.03 -0.59
CA SER A 41 -13.30 -5.44 -1.94
C SER A 41 -14.17 -4.81 -3.04
N ALA A 42 -15.47 -4.64 -2.79
CA ALA A 42 -16.39 -4.01 -3.74
C ALA A 42 -16.44 -2.47 -3.61
N SER A 43 -15.75 -1.88 -2.63
CA SER A 43 -15.79 -0.44 -2.39
C SER A 43 -14.53 0.23 -2.91
N GLY A 44 -14.68 1.48 -3.36
CA GLY A 44 -13.58 2.29 -3.90
C GLY A 44 -12.32 2.43 -3.01
N PRO A 45 -12.37 2.35 -1.65
CA PRO A 45 -11.17 2.37 -0.82
C PRO A 45 -10.19 1.22 -1.08
N GLY A 46 -10.66 -0.01 -1.34
CA GLY A 46 -9.78 -1.14 -1.65
C GLY A 46 -9.04 -0.94 -2.98
N ALA A 47 -9.75 -0.42 -4.00
CA ALA A 47 -9.15 -0.04 -5.28
C ALA A 47 -8.17 1.13 -5.14
N ALA A 48 -8.51 2.14 -4.33
CA ALA A 48 -7.62 3.28 -4.06
C ALA A 48 -6.34 2.87 -3.34
N LEU A 49 -6.42 1.94 -2.37
CA LEU A 49 -5.24 1.39 -1.69
C LEU A 49 -4.33 0.61 -2.64
N ASN A 50 -4.92 -0.19 -3.53
CA ASN A 50 -4.15 -0.90 -4.55
C ASN A 50 -3.45 0.06 -5.51
N ARG A 51 -4.14 1.12 -5.95
CA ARG A 51 -3.55 2.18 -6.77
C ARG A 51 -2.42 2.91 -6.05
N LEU A 52 -2.62 3.31 -4.79
CA LEU A 52 -1.57 3.95 -3.99
C LEU A 52 -0.34 3.04 -3.82
N LYS A 53 -0.56 1.74 -3.65
CA LYS A 53 0.51 0.75 -3.54
C LYS A 53 1.30 0.65 -4.86
N GLU A 54 0.60 0.65 -5.99
CA GLU A 54 1.23 0.65 -7.32
C GLU A 54 2.04 1.92 -7.56
N GLU A 55 1.47 3.10 -7.28
CA GLU A 55 2.15 4.39 -7.38
C GLU A 55 3.40 4.44 -6.49
N ASN A 56 3.33 3.89 -5.27
CA ASN A 56 4.48 3.80 -4.37
C ASN A 56 5.59 2.88 -4.92
N VAL A 57 5.21 1.73 -5.51
CA VAL A 57 6.18 0.81 -6.15
C VAL A 57 6.85 1.47 -7.35
N VAL A 58 6.08 2.16 -8.21
CA VAL A 58 6.63 2.87 -9.37
C VAL A 58 7.60 3.96 -8.94
N MET A 59 7.22 4.80 -7.96
CA MET A 59 8.10 5.84 -7.44
C MET A 59 9.39 5.27 -6.83
N ARG A 60 9.28 4.17 -6.07
CA ARG A 60 10.44 3.50 -5.50
C ARG A 60 11.39 3.00 -6.59
N ASN A 61 10.87 2.40 -7.66
CA ASN A 61 11.71 1.96 -8.79
C ASN A 61 12.40 3.14 -9.47
N LEU A 62 11.68 4.24 -9.69
CA LEU A 62 12.24 5.45 -10.31
C LEU A 62 13.36 6.06 -9.45
N LEU A 63 13.20 6.07 -8.12
CA LEU A 63 14.24 6.50 -7.19
C LEU A 63 15.45 5.55 -7.19
N ILE A 64 15.24 4.24 -7.30
CA ILE A 64 16.32 3.26 -7.42
C ILE A 64 17.10 3.50 -8.72
N ASP A 65 16.40 3.64 -9.86
CA ASP A 65 17.03 3.95 -11.15
C ASP A 65 17.85 5.24 -11.10
N MET A 66 17.36 6.25 -10.37
CA MET A 66 18.10 7.49 -10.15
C MET A 66 19.38 7.28 -9.34
N ILE A 67 19.34 6.51 -8.25
CA ILE A 67 20.49 6.23 -7.38
C ILE A 67 21.52 5.33 -8.09
N GLU A 68 21.08 4.33 -8.85
CA GLU A 68 21.98 3.47 -9.64
C GLU A 68 22.72 4.27 -10.71
N ASN A 69 22.07 5.28 -11.29
CA ASN A 69 22.72 6.20 -12.22
C ASN A 69 23.63 7.24 -11.52
N GLU A 70 23.44 7.50 -10.22
CA GLU A 70 24.32 8.35 -9.40
C GLU A 70 25.58 7.64 -8.91
N THR A 71 25.48 6.36 -8.57
CA THR A 71 26.61 5.54 -8.07
C THR A 71 27.55 5.05 -9.18
N SER A 72 27.10 5.11 -10.44
CA SER A 72 27.92 4.87 -11.64
C SER A 72 28.76 6.09 -12.07
N VAL A 73 29.05 7.00 -11.14
CA VAL A 73 30.10 8.00 -11.28
C VAL A 73 31.44 7.31 -10.98
N PRO A 74 32.32 7.06 -11.97
CA PRO A 74 33.71 6.78 -11.65
C PRO A 74 34.25 8.00 -10.92
N THR A 75 34.68 7.81 -9.68
CA THR A 75 35.34 8.82 -8.86
C THR A 75 36.48 9.40 -9.70
N ALA A 76 36.32 10.65 -10.14
CA ALA A 76 37.23 11.28 -11.07
C ALA A 76 38.65 11.23 -10.51
N THR A 77 39.50 10.41 -11.14
CA THR A 77 40.92 10.34 -10.84
C THR A 77 41.56 11.63 -11.32
N SER A 78 41.79 12.57 -10.39
CA SER A 78 42.82 13.62 -10.34
C SER A 78 43.48 14.08 -11.66
N SER A 79 42.72 14.43 -12.69
CA SER A 79 43.24 15.12 -13.89
C SER A 79 42.21 16.09 -14.44
N PRO A 80 42.64 17.24 -15.01
CA PRO A 80 41.73 18.25 -15.52
C PRO A 80 40.85 17.64 -16.62
N PRO A 81 39.55 17.96 -16.65
CA PRO A 81 38.63 17.36 -17.59
C PRO A 81 39.03 17.70 -19.02
N SER A 82 39.30 16.68 -19.84
CA SER A 82 39.45 16.87 -21.27
C SER A 82 38.15 17.45 -21.85
N GLU A 83 38.25 18.13 -22.99
CA GLU A 83 37.09 18.73 -23.67
C GLU A 83 36.03 17.67 -24.04
N GLU A 84 36.44 16.42 -24.21
CA GLU A 84 35.56 15.25 -24.37
C GLU A 84 34.83 14.88 -23.08
N GLN A 85 35.49 15.01 -21.93
CA GLN A 85 34.89 14.78 -20.61
C GLN A 85 33.83 15.86 -20.31
N ALA A 86 34.10 17.11 -20.65
CA ALA A 86 33.11 18.20 -20.53
C ALA A 86 31.89 17.99 -21.45
N ARG A 87 32.09 17.48 -22.66
CA ARG A 87 31.00 17.11 -23.58
C ARG A 87 30.18 15.93 -23.07
N ALA A 88 30.84 14.91 -22.53
CA ALA A 88 30.17 13.76 -21.91
C ALA A 88 29.34 14.15 -20.68
N ILE A 89 29.87 15.03 -19.83
CA ILE A 89 29.16 15.57 -18.65
C ILE A 89 27.92 16.35 -19.10
N ASN A 90 28.04 17.26 -20.08
CA ASN A 90 26.90 18.03 -20.57
C ASN A 90 25.82 17.18 -21.23
N ALA A 91 26.21 16.18 -22.04
CA ALA A 91 25.26 15.23 -22.62
C ALA A 91 24.51 14.43 -21.53
N ARG A 92 25.20 14.05 -20.46
CA ARG A 92 24.62 13.31 -19.32
C ARG A 92 23.69 14.21 -18.48
N ILE A 93 24.06 15.47 -18.23
CA ILE A 93 23.20 16.47 -17.56
C ILE A 93 21.94 16.74 -18.37
N ARG A 94 22.06 16.82 -19.70
CA ARG A 94 20.90 17.04 -20.59
C ARG A 94 19.92 15.88 -20.52
N ARG A 95 20.42 14.65 -20.63
CA ARG A 95 19.61 13.44 -20.49
C ARG A 95 18.97 13.32 -19.10
N ARG A 96 19.71 13.72 -18.06
CA ARG A 96 19.22 13.79 -16.68
C ARG A 96 18.03 14.75 -16.58
N ARG A 97 18.12 15.94 -17.17
CA ARG A 97 17.03 16.93 -17.22
C ARG A 97 15.78 16.40 -17.94
N GLU A 98 15.97 15.62 -19.01
CA GLU A 98 14.86 15.00 -19.74
C GLU A 98 14.13 13.96 -18.86
N ILE A 99 14.87 13.06 -18.21
CA ILE A 99 14.30 12.03 -17.30
C ILE A 99 13.60 12.69 -16.10
N PHE A 100 14.21 13.73 -15.50
CA PHE A 100 13.57 14.49 -14.42
C PHE A 100 12.29 15.21 -14.88
N GLY A 101 12.28 15.71 -16.11
CA GLY A 101 11.09 16.34 -16.69
C GLY A 101 9.94 15.34 -16.86
N GLU A 102 10.24 14.14 -17.36
CA GLU A 102 9.26 13.06 -17.50
C GLU A 102 8.73 12.59 -16.14
N ALA A 103 9.63 12.40 -15.16
CA ALA A 103 9.24 11.99 -13.80
C ALA A 103 8.34 13.04 -13.12
N ILE A 104 8.69 14.34 -13.21
CA ILE A 104 7.87 15.42 -12.64
C ILE A 104 6.52 15.50 -13.35
N PHE A 105 6.48 15.35 -14.68
CA PHE A 105 5.24 15.37 -15.45
C PHE A 105 4.30 14.23 -15.05
N VAL A 106 4.82 13.01 -14.87
CA VAL A 106 4.06 11.84 -14.40
C VAL A 106 3.53 12.08 -12.98
N LEU A 107 4.34 12.64 -12.09
CA LEU A 107 3.92 12.97 -10.71
C LEU A 107 2.81 14.03 -10.69
N GLN A 108 2.90 15.09 -11.48
CA GLN A 108 1.85 16.11 -11.59
C GLN A 108 0.55 15.55 -12.18
N GLN A 109 0.65 14.65 -13.16
CA GLN A 109 -0.53 13.98 -13.73
C GLN A 109 -1.19 13.03 -12.71
N ALA A 110 -0.39 12.31 -11.91
CA ALA A 110 -0.89 11.48 -10.81
C ALA A 110 -1.62 12.32 -9.75
N GLU A 111 -1.06 13.47 -9.36
CA GLU A 111 -1.68 14.39 -8.39
C GLU A 111 -3.00 15.00 -8.91
N THR A 112 -3.04 15.38 -10.19
CA THR A 112 -4.23 15.95 -10.82
C THR A 112 -5.36 14.91 -10.98
N SER A 113 -5.01 13.66 -11.32
CA SER A 113 -5.97 12.56 -11.42
C SER A 113 -6.52 12.15 -10.05
N SER A 114 -5.68 12.15 -9.00
CA SER A 114 -6.10 11.91 -7.62
C SER A 114 -7.10 12.98 -7.12
N THR A 115 -6.84 14.26 -7.41
CA THR A 115 -7.74 15.37 -7.04
C THR A 115 -9.10 15.31 -7.76
N ARG A 116 -9.11 14.82 -9.01
CA ARG A 116 -10.31 14.69 -9.83
C ARG A 116 -11.19 13.52 -9.37
N ASP A 117 -10.59 12.40 -8.98
CA ASP A 117 -11.31 11.25 -8.42
C ASP A 117 -11.89 11.56 -7.03
N HIS A 118 -11.23 12.41 -6.24
CA HIS A 118 -11.72 12.80 -4.92
C HIS A 118 -12.94 13.76 -4.97
N ASN A 119 -13.09 14.54 -6.04
CA ASN A 119 -14.23 15.44 -6.26
C ASN A 119 -15.49 14.75 -6.82
N LEU A 120 -15.36 13.54 -7.39
CA LEU A 120 -16.49 12.77 -7.93
C LEU A 120 -17.22 11.93 -6.86
N LYS A 121 -16.79 11.99 -5.60
CA LYS A 121 -17.29 11.14 -4.51
C LYS A 121 -18.05 11.92 -3.45
N ILE A 122 -19.05 12.71 -3.87
CA ILE A 122 -20.13 13.15 -2.98
C ILE A 122 -21.45 12.99 -3.73
N HIS A 123 -22.13 11.87 -3.50
CA HIS A 123 -23.60 11.77 -3.48
C HIS A 123 -24.01 10.38 -2.96
N GLY A 124 -24.75 10.36 -1.85
CA GLY A 124 -25.40 9.18 -1.27
C GLY A 124 -24.91 8.81 0.11
#